data_AF-A0A2T1C9Q1-F1
#
_entry.id   AF-A0A2T1C9Q1-F1
#
_cell.length_a   1.000
_cell.length_b   1.000
_cell.length_c   1.000
_cell.angle_alpha   90.00
_cell.angle_beta   90.00
_cell.angle_gamma   90.00
#
_symmetry.space_group_name_H-M   'P 1'
#
loop_
_entity.id
_entity.type
_entity.pdbx_description
1 polymer ?
#
loop_
_entity_poly.entity_id
_entity_poly.type
_entity_poly.pdbx_seq_one_letter_code
_entity_poly.pdbx_strand_id
1 'polypeptide(L)'
;MENQDAKYIINIQNGENINIGDQSQMIRRGFIALATLMSDERVYDLVLLCRSDFKNIYNQIDLLRTYKKLHDILHTIEFHCYRGIVQEARHFPQDLISIDTLIEHKFTLEHNIDRLQDISSQVNFQSSTISCLPQLEEALEKLENAIEHSDKDRLQKAIKILNRVLAIHPSQINTTLNVAAKSLYLSNLIKSINSILDNLVTRNLESDKIERLKNSVEALDNLQKYISILIKNHDDWQLIDLNLRLIEATIDRDYLELEQSWIDLKAMIEKQCGNSEENWAQFLRQDGKSLETALFVENQNLDRIKRCFRSYRRRASNYFYKVDQDLLRLFEDLRVVDEPLTCIIEMIVYDGIKFFND
;
A
#
# COMPACT_ATOMS: atom_id res chain seq x y z
N MET A 1 15.18 -24.87 -0.30
CA MET A 1 15.63 -23.71 -1.10
C MET A 1 14.97 -23.86 -2.47
N GLU A 2 13.70 -23.48 -2.54
CA GLU A 2 12.94 -23.44 -3.80
C GLU A 2 13.05 -22.02 -4.37
N ASN A 3 13.13 -21.95 -5.68
CA ASN A 3 13.34 -20.76 -6.52
C ASN A 3 12.47 -19.56 -6.09
N GLN A 4 13.08 -18.50 -5.56
CA GLN A 4 12.42 -17.22 -5.27
C GLN A 4 12.23 -16.32 -6.51
N ASP A 5 12.66 -16.77 -7.70
CA ASP A 5 12.54 -16.02 -8.96
C ASP A 5 11.27 -16.34 -9.77
N ALA A 6 10.20 -16.81 -9.13
CA ALA A 6 8.88 -16.83 -9.75
C ALA A 6 8.35 -15.40 -9.85
N LYS A 7 8.83 -14.66 -10.87
CA LYS A 7 8.37 -13.31 -11.19
C LYS A 7 6.84 -13.29 -11.28
N TYR A 8 6.25 -12.37 -10.53
CA TYR A 8 4.81 -12.28 -10.34
C TYR A 8 4.11 -11.98 -11.66
N ILE A 9 3.34 -12.96 -12.12
CA ILE A 9 2.43 -12.84 -13.24
C ILE A 9 1.06 -12.49 -12.66
N ILE A 10 0.54 -11.32 -12.99
CA ILE A 10 -0.78 -10.91 -12.57
C ILE A 10 -1.70 -10.90 -13.78
N ASN A 11 -2.72 -11.76 -13.74
CA ASN A 11 -3.74 -11.85 -14.77
C ASN A 11 -4.55 -10.56 -14.77
N ILE A 12 -4.28 -9.71 -15.77
CA ILE A 12 -5.20 -8.62 -16.09
C ILE A 12 -6.47 -9.26 -16.67
N GLN A 13 -7.64 -8.67 -16.43
CA GLN A 13 -8.95 -9.15 -16.90
C GLN A 13 -9.04 -9.43 -18.43
N ASN A 14 -8.01 -9.08 -19.21
CA ASN A 14 -7.89 -9.29 -20.65
C ASN A 14 -6.87 -10.39 -21.06
N GLY A 15 -6.29 -11.15 -20.12
CA GLY A 15 -5.39 -12.27 -20.42
C GLY A 15 -3.93 -11.90 -20.76
N GLU A 16 -3.55 -10.63 -20.64
CA GLU A 16 -2.14 -10.22 -20.73
C GLU A 16 -1.46 -10.37 -19.37
N ASN A 17 -0.45 -11.24 -19.34
CA ASN A 17 0.40 -11.47 -18.19
C ASN A 17 1.56 -10.47 -18.20
N ILE A 18 1.41 -9.39 -17.42
CA ILE A 18 2.50 -8.42 -17.25
C ILE A 18 3.39 -8.87 -16.09
N ASN A 19 4.67 -9.04 -16.40
CA ASN A 19 5.70 -9.30 -15.41
C ASN A 19 6.32 -7.99 -14.92
N ILE A 20 5.94 -7.54 -13.73
CA ILE A 20 6.37 -6.24 -13.16
C ILE A 20 7.90 -6.16 -13.06
N GLY A 21 8.56 -7.25 -12.67
CA GLY A 21 10.02 -7.30 -12.57
C GLY A 21 10.70 -7.08 -13.92
N ASP A 22 10.11 -7.57 -15.01
CA ASP A 22 10.62 -7.30 -16.37
C ASP A 22 10.40 -5.85 -16.78
N GLN A 23 9.23 -5.28 -16.47
CA GLN A 23 8.94 -3.86 -16.73
C GLN A 23 9.93 -2.94 -16.01
N SER A 24 10.13 -3.14 -14.70
CA SER A 24 11.08 -2.34 -13.91
C SER A 24 12.50 -2.39 -14.46
N GLN A 25 12.94 -3.56 -14.94
CA GLN A 25 14.27 -3.69 -15.57
C GLN A 25 14.35 -3.00 -16.93
N MET A 26 13.30 -3.06 -17.75
CA MET A 26 13.24 -2.32 -19.02
C MET A 26 13.30 -0.81 -18.77
N ILE A 27 12.56 -0.31 -17.79
CA ILE A 27 12.56 1.12 -17.42
C ILE A 27 13.95 1.55 -16.96
N ARG A 28 14.56 0.81 -16.03
CA ARG A 28 15.93 1.08 -15.56
C ARG A 28 16.94 1.14 -16.70
N ARG A 29 16.91 0.17 -17.63
CA ARG A 29 17.81 0.15 -18.79
C ARG A 29 17.61 1.34 -19.71
N GLY A 30 16.37 1.77 -19.94
CA GLY A 30 16.09 2.96 -20.74
C GLY A 30 16.58 4.25 -20.09
N PHE A 31 16.41 4.42 -18.78
CA PHE A 31 16.93 5.61 -18.08
C PHE A 31 18.45 5.65 -18.02
N ILE A 32 19.11 4.50 -17.85
CA ILE A 32 20.58 4.42 -17.98
C ILE A 32 21.01 4.81 -19.41
N ALA A 33 20.28 4.33 -20.42
CA ALA A 33 20.54 4.71 -21.80
C ALA A 33 20.36 6.22 -22.02
N LEU A 34 19.31 6.83 -21.47
CA LEU A 34 19.08 8.27 -21.54
C LEU A 34 20.20 9.07 -20.86
N ALA A 35 20.59 8.71 -19.63
CA ALA A 35 21.70 9.34 -18.93
C ALA A 35 23.01 9.26 -19.75
N THR A 36 23.25 8.14 -20.44
CA THR A 36 24.40 8.00 -21.33
C THR A 36 24.27 8.83 -22.62
N LEU A 37 23.04 9.04 -23.13
CA LEU A 37 22.80 9.90 -24.29
C LEU A 37 22.97 11.38 -23.95
N MET A 38 22.75 11.77 -22.69
CA MET A 38 22.97 13.14 -22.21
C MET A 38 24.44 13.59 -22.22
N SER A 39 25.40 12.72 -22.54
CA SER A 39 26.76 13.15 -22.92
C SER A 39 26.80 13.98 -24.21
N ASP A 40 25.75 13.89 -25.05
CA ASP A 40 25.54 14.78 -26.19
C ASP A 40 24.75 16.01 -25.73
N GLU A 41 25.35 17.20 -25.88
CA GLU A 41 24.78 18.49 -25.49
C GLU A 41 23.35 18.69 -26.02
N ARG A 42 23.06 18.19 -27.21
CA ARG A 42 21.74 18.34 -27.84
C ARG A 42 20.68 17.48 -27.16
N VAL A 43 21.06 16.32 -26.66
CA VAL A 43 20.17 15.46 -25.86
C VAL A 43 20.00 16.06 -24.47
N TYR A 44 21.07 16.57 -23.89
CA TYR A 44 21.03 17.29 -22.62
C TYR A 44 20.04 18.46 -22.65
N ASP A 45 20.07 19.30 -23.69
CA ASP A 45 19.13 20.42 -23.86
C ASP A 45 17.67 19.96 -23.91
N LEU A 46 17.39 18.86 -24.62
CA LEU A 46 16.04 18.28 -24.68
C LEU A 46 15.58 17.77 -23.31
N VAL A 47 16.46 17.11 -22.57
CA VAL A 47 16.15 16.64 -21.21
C VAL A 47 15.97 17.82 -20.24
N LEU A 48 16.75 18.88 -20.40
CA LEU A 48 16.64 20.11 -19.61
C LEU A 48 15.26 20.78 -19.78
N LEU A 49 14.71 20.78 -20.99
CA LEU A 49 13.34 21.26 -21.26
C LEU A 49 12.27 20.43 -20.51
N CYS A 50 12.54 19.15 -20.25
CA CYS A 50 11.65 18.24 -19.55
C CYS A 50 11.95 18.12 -18.04
N ARG A 51 12.86 18.93 -17.49
CA ARG A 51 13.34 18.86 -16.09
C ARG A 51 12.22 18.78 -15.06
N SER A 52 11.18 19.59 -15.23
CA SER A 52 10.05 19.64 -14.29
C SER A 52 9.35 18.28 -14.19
N ASP A 53 9.20 17.56 -15.30
CA ASP A 53 8.51 16.27 -15.32
C ASP A 53 9.32 15.20 -14.60
N PHE A 54 10.63 15.13 -14.85
CA PHE A 54 11.54 14.21 -14.14
C PHE A 54 11.53 14.49 -12.63
N LYS A 55 11.65 15.76 -12.23
CA LYS A 55 11.61 16.15 -10.81
C LYS A 55 10.27 15.85 -10.16
N ASN A 56 9.16 16.08 -10.87
CA ASN A 56 7.83 15.79 -10.36
C ASN A 56 7.63 14.30 -10.10
N ILE A 57 8.04 13.43 -11.04
CA ILE A 57 7.94 11.98 -10.84
C ILE A 57 8.82 11.50 -9.69
N TYR A 58 10.05 12.00 -9.60
CA TYR A 58 10.94 11.68 -8.48
C TYR A 58 10.29 12.02 -7.13
N ASN A 59 9.79 13.25 -6.99
CA ASN A 59 9.12 13.68 -5.75
C ASN A 59 7.87 12.85 -5.44
N GLN A 60 7.11 12.43 -6.46
CA GLN A 60 5.91 11.60 -6.27
C GLN A 60 6.24 10.18 -5.82
N ILE A 61 7.29 9.58 -6.39
CA ILE A 61 7.77 8.26 -5.96
C ILE A 61 8.26 8.31 -4.51
N ASP A 62 9.00 9.36 -4.14
CA ASP A 62 9.47 9.57 -2.77
C ASP A 62 8.32 9.77 -1.77
N LEU A 63 7.29 10.53 -2.18
CA LEU A 63 6.08 10.71 -1.39
C LEU A 63 5.34 9.39 -1.16
N LEU A 64 5.17 8.57 -2.21
CA LEU A 64 4.55 7.24 -2.09
C LEU A 64 5.30 6.33 -1.13
N ARG A 65 6.63 6.32 -1.20
CA ARG A 65 7.48 5.56 -0.27
C ARG A 65 7.24 5.98 1.16
N THR A 66 7.09 7.28 1.39
CA THR A 66 6.89 7.80 2.74
C THR A 66 5.55 7.35 3.30
N TYR A 67 4.46 7.46 2.53
CA TYR A 67 3.16 6.92 2.94
C TYR A 67 3.19 5.40 3.16
N LYS A 68 3.91 4.65 2.32
CA LYS A 68 4.10 3.21 2.48
C LYS A 68 4.80 2.87 3.79
N LYS A 69 5.91 3.55 4.12
CA LYS A 69 6.62 3.34 5.39
C LYS A 69 5.71 3.57 6.58
N LEU A 70 4.88 4.61 6.55
CA LEU A 70 3.92 4.88 7.61
C LEU A 70 2.87 3.77 7.73
N HIS A 71 2.31 3.35 6.61
CA HIS A 71 1.34 2.24 6.56
C HIS A 71 1.94 0.96 7.16
N ASP A 72 3.14 0.58 6.72
CA ASP A 72 3.82 -0.64 7.19
C ASP A 72 4.12 -0.58 8.70
N ILE A 73 4.46 0.59 9.24
CA ILE A 73 4.65 0.77 10.69
C ILE A 73 3.33 0.58 11.44
N LEU A 74 2.24 1.24 11.01
CA LEU A 74 0.94 1.07 11.65
C LEU A 74 0.42 -0.37 11.56
N HIS A 75 0.64 -1.03 10.42
CA HIS A 75 0.31 -2.43 10.24
C HIS A 75 1.15 -3.34 11.16
N THR A 76 2.43 -3.01 11.36
CA THR A 76 3.28 -3.70 12.32
C THR A 76 2.74 -3.55 13.74
N ILE A 77 2.33 -2.34 14.14
CA ILE A 77 1.70 -2.09 15.44
C ILE A 77 0.40 -2.89 15.58
N GLU A 78 -0.46 -2.95 14.56
CA GLU A 78 -1.71 -3.72 14.65
C GLU A 78 -1.45 -5.22 14.87
N PHE A 79 -0.62 -5.83 14.02
CA PHE A 79 -0.50 -7.28 13.95
C PHE A 79 0.49 -7.86 14.96
N HIS A 80 1.62 -7.19 15.20
CA HIS A 80 2.70 -7.70 16.04
C HIS A 80 2.68 -7.14 17.48
N CYS A 81 1.87 -6.12 17.75
CA CYS A 81 1.80 -5.50 19.06
C CYS A 81 0.38 -5.53 19.63
N TYR A 82 -0.57 -4.81 19.02
CA TYR A 82 -1.92 -4.62 19.56
C TYR A 82 -2.67 -5.93 19.81
N ARG A 83 -2.63 -6.89 18.87
CA ARG A 83 -3.30 -8.19 19.04
C ARG A 83 -2.75 -8.99 20.22
N GLY A 84 -1.43 -8.98 20.41
CA GLY A 84 -0.77 -9.61 21.54
C GLY A 84 -1.13 -8.95 22.87
N ILE A 85 -1.08 -7.61 22.92
CA ILE A 85 -1.52 -6.85 24.11
C ILE A 85 -2.96 -7.21 24.52
N VAL A 86 -3.89 -7.26 23.57
CA VAL A 86 -5.30 -7.61 23.84
C VAL A 86 -5.43 -9.04 24.37
N GLN A 87 -4.63 -9.97 23.87
CA GLN A 87 -4.62 -11.36 24.32
C GLN A 87 -4.11 -11.45 25.77
N GLU A 88 -2.95 -10.85 26.05
CA GLU A 88 -2.31 -10.93 27.37
C GLU A 88 -3.05 -10.15 28.45
N ALA A 89 -3.78 -9.09 28.07
CA ALA A 89 -4.61 -8.32 28.99
C ALA A 89 -5.71 -9.15 29.71
N ARG A 90 -6.00 -10.37 29.23
CA ARG A 90 -6.96 -11.30 29.86
C ARG A 90 -6.41 -11.91 31.16
N HIS A 91 -5.10 -12.14 31.22
CA HIS A 91 -4.43 -12.80 32.36
C HIS A 91 -3.67 -11.80 33.25
N PHE A 92 -3.54 -10.55 32.79
CA PHE A 92 -2.96 -9.46 33.54
C PHE A 92 -3.84 -9.01 34.73
N PRO A 93 -3.26 -8.69 35.90
CA PRO A 93 -1.82 -8.73 36.27
C PRO A 93 -1.35 -10.03 36.96
N GLN A 94 -2.17 -11.09 36.99
CA GLN A 94 -1.88 -12.26 37.82
C GLN A 94 -0.82 -13.21 37.22
N ASP A 95 -0.64 -13.20 35.90
CA ASP A 95 0.30 -14.07 35.20
C ASP A 95 1.61 -13.33 34.85
N LEU A 96 2.73 -13.79 35.43
CA LEU A 96 4.06 -13.25 35.18
C LEU A 96 4.49 -13.42 33.71
N ILE A 97 4.08 -14.52 33.05
CA ILE A 97 4.42 -14.76 31.64
C ILE A 97 3.73 -13.73 30.75
N SER A 98 2.46 -13.41 31.04
CA SER A 98 1.74 -12.35 30.34
C SER A 98 2.37 -10.97 30.58
N ILE A 99 2.94 -10.71 31.76
CA ILE A 99 3.67 -9.46 32.04
C ILE A 99 4.93 -9.37 31.18
N ASP A 100 5.75 -10.43 31.14
CA ASP A 100 6.96 -10.46 30.31
C ASP A 100 6.63 -10.28 28.81
N THR A 101 5.56 -10.93 28.34
CA THR A 101 5.08 -10.77 26.95
C THR A 101 4.58 -9.34 26.68
N LEU A 102 3.91 -8.71 27.64
CA LEU A 102 3.50 -7.30 27.53
C LEU A 102 4.70 -6.34 27.47
N ILE A 103 5.81 -6.66 28.15
CA ILE A 103 7.06 -5.89 28.07
C ILE A 103 7.66 -5.99 26.66
N GLU A 104 7.67 -7.17 26.03
CA GLU A 104 8.12 -7.33 24.64
C GLU A 104 7.27 -6.50 23.66
N HIS A 105 5.94 -6.51 23.85
CA HIS A 105 5.04 -5.69 23.05
C HIS A 105 5.22 -4.19 23.30
N LYS A 106 5.54 -3.77 24.53
CA LYS A 106 5.91 -2.38 24.86
C LYS A 106 7.14 -1.95 24.06
N PHE A 107 8.23 -2.72 24.07
CA PHE A 107 9.44 -2.37 23.31
C PHE A 107 9.18 -2.33 21.80
N THR A 108 8.33 -3.23 21.30
CA THR A 108 7.91 -3.20 19.90
C THR A 108 7.12 -1.93 19.58
N LEU A 109 6.23 -1.48 20.46
CA LEU A 109 5.47 -0.25 20.29
C LEU A 109 6.38 0.99 20.30
N GLU A 110 7.27 1.07 21.29
CA GLU A 110 8.27 2.15 21.43
C GLU A 110 9.14 2.28 20.17
N HIS A 111 9.75 1.19 19.73
CA HIS A 111 10.57 1.19 18.51
C HIS A 111 9.80 1.66 17.26
N ASN A 112 8.51 1.31 17.14
CA ASN A 112 7.70 1.75 16.01
C ASN A 112 7.27 3.23 16.12
N ILE A 113 7.08 3.74 17.34
CA ILE A 113 6.84 5.17 17.60
C ILE A 113 8.08 5.98 17.20
N ASP A 114 9.28 5.55 17.57
CA ASP A 114 10.53 6.21 17.18
C ASP A 114 10.66 6.30 15.64
N ARG A 115 10.35 5.19 14.94
CA ARG A 115 10.35 5.18 13.47
C ARG A 115 9.32 6.12 12.85
N LEU A 116 8.17 6.32 13.50
CA LEU A 116 7.18 7.32 13.05
C LEU A 116 7.70 8.75 13.26
N GLN A 117 8.41 9.00 14.37
CA GLN A 117 9.05 10.29 14.66
C GLN A 117 10.19 10.60 13.66
N ASP A 118 10.97 9.60 13.27
CA ASP A 118 12.01 9.75 12.24
C ASP A 118 11.42 10.17 10.89
N ILE A 119 10.26 9.61 10.52
CA ILE A 119 9.56 9.99 9.29
C ILE A 119 8.97 11.40 9.41
N SER A 120 8.37 11.74 10.56
CA SER A 120 7.76 13.07 10.77
C SER A 120 8.78 14.21 10.74
N SER A 121 10.04 13.91 11.08
CA SER A 121 11.14 14.87 11.09
C SER A 121 11.70 15.19 9.69
N GLN A 122 11.23 14.54 8.63
CA GLN A 122 11.69 14.78 7.27
C GLN A 122 11.11 16.08 6.70
N VAL A 123 11.99 16.95 6.17
CA VAL A 123 11.74 18.37 5.80
C VAL A 123 10.53 18.61 4.87
N ASN A 124 10.10 17.60 4.11
CA ASN A 124 9.03 17.73 3.11
C ASN A 124 7.73 17.02 3.48
N PHE A 125 7.60 16.55 4.73
CA PHE A 125 6.44 15.75 5.12
C PHE A 125 5.33 16.59 5.77
N GLN A 126 4.09 16.38 5.35
CA GLN A 126 2.93 17.10 5.92
C GLN A 126 2.61 16.55 7.33
N SER A 127 2.68 17.42 8.34
CA SER A 127 2.45 17.05 9.74
C SER A 127 1.05 16.49 10.02
N SER A 128 0.06 16.82 9.20
CA SER A 128 -1.32 16.32 9.32
C SER A 128 -1.45 14.81 9.13
N THR A 129 -0.55 14.18 8.36
CA THR A 129 -0.58 12.73 8.13
C THR A 129 -0.16 11.92 9.36
N ILE A 130 0.63 12.47 10.28
CA ILE A 130 1.10 11.78 11.50
C ILE A 130 0.33 12.29 12.74
N SER A 131 -0.92 12.70 12.56
CA SER A 131 -1.78 13.15 13.67
C SER A 131 -2.08 12.05 14.71
N CYS A 132 -1.78 10.78 14.40
CA CYS A 132 -1.87 9.66 15.36
C CYS A 132 -0.74 9.61 16.39
N LEU A 133 0.41 10.23 16.13
CA LEU A 133 1.61 10.02 16.94
C LEU A 133 1.41 10.38 18.43
N PRO A 134 0.80 11.53 18.80
CA PRO A 134 0.54 11.83 20.21
C PRO A 134 -0.36 10.79 20.90
N GLN A 135 -1.26 10.15 20.14
CA GLN A 135 -2.15 9.12 20.68
C GLN A 135 -1.40 7.80 20.91
N LEU A 136 -0.43 7.48 20.05
CA LEU A 136 0.43 6.31 20.23
C LEU A 136 1.39 6.50 21.41
N GLU A 137 1.98 7.69 21.56
CA GLU A 137 2.79 8.06 22.72
C GLU A 137 1.99 7.97 24.03
N GLU A 138 0.75 8.50 24.04
CA GLU A 138 -0.14 8.37 25.19
C GLU A 138 -0.46 6.89 25.51
N ALA A 139 -0.68 6.07 24.48
CA ALA A 139 -0.93 4.65 24.68
C ALA A 139 0.29 3.92 25.26
N LEU A 140 1.50 4.25 24.79
CA LEU A 140 2.75 3.71 25.32
C LEU A 140 2.94 4.09 26.78
N GLU A 141 2.75 5.36 27.14
CA GLU A 141 2.86 5.83 28.53
C GLU A 141 1.89 5.07 29.44
N LYS A 142 0.64 4.86 29.00
CA LYS A 142 -0.35 4.10 29.78
C LYS A 142 0.01 2.62 29.90
N LEU A 143 0.56 2.02 28.85
CA LEU A 143 0.99 0.62 28.85
C LEU A 143 2.16 0.42 29.82
N GLU A 144 3.18 1.26 29.75
CA GLU A 144 4.34 1.24 30.66
C GLU A 144 3.90 1.36 32.12
N ASN A 145 3.09 2.38 32.41
CA ASN A 145 2.54 2.58 33.74
C ASN A 145 1.70 1.40 34.23
N ALA A 146 0.93 0.77 33.34
CA ALA A 146 0.14 -0.40 33.69
C ALA A 146 1.04 -1.55 34.12
N ILE A 147 2.09 -1.85 33.35
CA ILE A 147 3.07 -2.91 33.63
C ILE A 147 3.77 -2.65 34.96
N GLU A 148 4.31 -1.44 35.17
CA GLU A 148 5.06 -1.08 36.38
C GLU A 148 4.22 -1.17 37.66
N HIS A 149 2.95 -0.76 37.59
CA HIS A 149 2.09 -0.65 38.76
C HIS A 149 1.05 -1.77 38.85
N SER A 150 1.11 -2.77 37.96
CA SER A 150 0.09 -3.82 37.84
C SER A 150 -1.35 -3.27 37.68
N ASP A 151 -1.50 -2.12 37.00
CA ASP A 151 -2.76 -1.37 36.89
C ASP A 151 -3.57 -1.80 35.65
N LYS A 152 -4.58 -2.64 35.88
CA LYS A 152 -5.45 -3.18 34.83
C LYS A 152 -6.27 -2.10 34.12
N ASP A 153 -6.67 -1.03 34.81
CA ASP A 153 -7.47 0.03 34.21
C ASP A 153 -6.64 0.88 33.25
N ARG A 154 -5.37 1.13 33.57
CA ARG A 154 -4.43 1.77 32.65
C ARG A 154 -4.17 0.94 31.40
N LEU A 155 -4.01 -0.39 31.55
CA LEU A 155 -3.87 -1.30 30.40
C LEU A 155 -5.09 -1.23 29.48
N GLN A 156 -6.29 -1.26 30.04
CA GLN A 156 -7.53 -1.16 29.26
C GLN A 156 -7.65 0.20 28.54
N LYS A 157 -7.17 1.30 29.15
CA LYS A 157 -7.12 2.60 28.48
C LYS A 157 -6.12 2.60 27.31
N ALA A 158 -4.94 2.03 27.48
CA ALA A 158 -3.96 1.88 26.40
C ALA A 158 -4.56 1.11 25.21
N ILE A 159 -5.20 -0.04 25.48
CA ILE A 159 -5.89 -0.85 24.45
C ILE A 159 -6.94 -0.05 23.70
N LYS A 160 -7.77 0.73 24.40
CA LYS A 160 -8.80 1.56 23.76
C LYS A 160 -8.20 2.62 22.84
N ILE A 161 -7.11 3.26 23.25
CA ILE A 161 -6.43 4.27 22.44
C ILE A 161 -5.81 3.63 21.20
N LEU A 162 -5.07 2.53 21.35
CA LEU A 162 -4.50 1.78 20.23
C LEU A 162 -5.59 1.34 19.25
N ASN A 163 -6.68 0.76 19.75
CA ASN A 163 -7.80 0.33 18.91
C ASN A 163 -8.37 1.49 18.09
N ARG A 164 -8.55 2.67 18.72
CA ARG A 164 -9.04 3.86 18.00
C ARG A 164 -8.07 4.30 16.92
N VAL A 165 -6.77 4.34 17.22
CA VAL A 165 -5.75 4.75 16.25
C VAL A 165 -5.74 3.79 15.05
N LEU A 166 -5.66 2.48 15.32
CA LEU A 166 -5.55 1.44 14.31
C LEU A 166 -6.86 1.24 13.50
N ALA A 167 -8.01 1.62 14.06
CA ALA A 167 -9.26 1.59 13.32
C ALA A 167 -9.37 2.71 12.26
N ILE A 168 -8.65 3.82 12.45
CA ILE A 168 -8.84 5.05 11.65
C ILE A 168 -7.63 5.32 10.73
N HIS A 169 -6.44 5.38 11.30
CA HIS A 169 -5.27 5.94 10.59
C HIS A 169 -4.75 5.07 9.45
N PRO A 170 -4.70 3.71 9.54
CA PRO A 170 -4.28 2.89 8.41
C PRO A 170 -5.09 3.14 7.14
N SER A 171 -6.42 3.26 7.25
CA SER A 171 -7.29 3.51 6.10
C SER A 171 -7.15 4.92 5.54
N GLN A 172 -6.91 5.92 6.40
CA GLN A 172 -6.62 7.29 5.97
C GLN A 172 -5.30 7.38 5.20
N ILE A 173 -4.22 6.79 5.73
CA ILE A 173 -2.92 6.75 5.05
C ILE A 173 -3.04 6.03 3.72
N ASN A 174 -3.75 4.91 3.68
CA ASN A 174 -3.97 4.16 2.46
C ASN A 174 -4.76 4.98 1.41
N THR A 175 -5.78 5.72 1.84
CA THR A 175 -6.51 6.66 0.98
C THR A 175 -5.57 7.74 0.42
N THR A 176 -4.72 8.33 1.25
CA THR A 176 -3.74 9.33 0.80
C THR A 176 -2.71 8.74 -0.15
N LEU A 177 -2.26 7.52 0.12
CA LEU A 177 -1.35 6.75 -0.72
C LEU A 177 -1.97 6.50 -2.10
N ASN A 178 -3.24 6.08 -2.16
CA ASN A 178 -3.96 5.90 -3.42
C ASN A 178 -4.14 7.21 -4.18
N VAL A 179 -4.41 8.32 -3.48
CA VAL A 179 -4.47 9.65 -4.12
C VAL A 179 -3.11 10.04 -4.69
N ALA A 180 -2.02 9.84 -3.95
CA ALA A 180 -0.67 10.09 -4.45
C ALA A 180 -0.33 9.19 -5.66
N ALA A 181 -0.76 7.93 -5.63
CA ALA A 181 -0.51 6.98 -6.70
C ALA A 181 -1.33 7.29 -7.97
N LYS A 182 -2.59 7.72 -7.82
CA LYS A 182 -3.42 8.24 -8.94
C LYS A 182 -2.83 9.52 -9.53
N SER A 183 -2.13 10.30 -8.72
CA SER A 183 -1.47 11.54 -9.15
C SER A 183 -0.12 11.29 -9.80
N LEU A 184 0.37 10.04 -9.87
CA LEU A 184 1.65 9.72 -10.46
C LEU A 184 1.60 10.04 -11.97
N TYR A 185 2.24 11.13 -12.38
CA TYR A 185 2.13 11.69 -13.73
C TYR A 185 2.96 10.92 -14.76
N LEU A 186 2.95 9.58 -14.75
CA LEU A 186 3.72 8.77 -15.70
C LEU A 186 3.42 9.17 -17.15
N SER A 187 2.18 9.56 -17.44
CA SER A 187 1.77 10.04 -18.75
C SER A 187 2.55 11.28 -19.21
N ASN A 188 2.91 12.20 -18.31
CA ASN A 188 3.72 13.37 -18.68
C ASN A 188 5.18 12.97 -18.92
N LEU A 189 5.73 12.09 -18.07
CA LEU A 189 7.08 11.56 -18.28
C LEU A 189 7.18 10.79 -19.60
N ILE A 190 6.20 9.95 -19.91
CA ILE A 190 6.07 9.21 -21.17
C ILE A 190 6.04 10.18 -22.36
N LYS A 191 5.24 11.25 -22.30
CA LYS A 191 5.19 12.29 -23.35
C LYS A 191 6.55 12.97 -23.53
N SER A 192 7.20 13.33 -22.43
CA SER A 192 8.50 14.00 -22.45
C SER A 192 9.60 13.11 -23.03
N ILE A 193 9.63 11.82 -22.66
CA ILE A 193 10.58 10.86 -23.26
C ILE A 193 10.27 10.62 -24.74
N ASN A 194 8.99 10.53 -25.13
CA ASN A 194 8.61 10.41 -26.54
C ASN A 194 9.04 11.64 -27.36
N SER A 195 8.91 12.85 -26.81
CA SER A 195 9.39 14.06 -27.47
C SER A 195 10.91 14.03 -27.67
N ILE A 196 11.67 13.53 -26.69
CA ILE A 196 13.11 13.30 -26.83
C ILE A 196 13.38 12.28 -27.95
N LEU A 197 12.68 11.14 -27.95
CA LEU A 197 12.82 10.09 -28.96
C LEU A 197 12.54 10.59 -30.39
N ASP A 198 11.46 11.35 -30.59
CA ASP A 198 11.10 11.89 -31.91
C ASP A 198 12.19 12.81 -32.46
N ASN A 199 12.83 13.60 -31.59
CA ASN A 199 13.96 14.45 -31.95
C ASN A 199 15.22 13.64 -32.30
N LEU A 200 15.46 12.52 -31.60
CA LEU A 200 16.63 11.66 -31.86
C LEU A 200 16.49 10.89 -33.18
N VAL A 201 15.29 10.37 -33.47
CA VAL A 201 15.01 9.64 -34.73
C VAL A 201 15.16 10.55 -35.93
N THR A 202 14.62 11.78 -35.87
CA THR A 202 14.74 12.77 -36.95
C THR A 202 16.21 13.10 -37.31
N ARG A 203 17.13 12.88 -36.37
CA ARG A 203 18.56 13.16 -36.51
C ARG A 203 19.39 11.94 -36.93
N ASN A 204 18.74 10.80 -37.22
CA ASN A 204 19.34 9.57 -37.71
C ASN A 204 20.42 8.97 -36.78
N LEU A 205 20.27 9.16 -35.46
CA LEU A 205 21.15 8.60 -34.44
C LEU A 205 20.77 7.14 -34.15
N GLU A 206 20.91 6.22 -35.10
CA GLU A 206 20.61 4.80 -34.80
C GLU A 206 21.60 4.22 -33.78
N SER A 207 21.07 3.85 -32.61
CA SER A 207 21.82 3.26 -31.51
C SER A 207 20.93 2.32 -30.72
N ASP A 208 21.48 1.19 -30.26
CA ASP A 208 20.89 0.30 -29.25
C ASP A 208 20.36 1.07 -28.01
N LYS A 209 20.92 2.26 -27.71
CA LYS A 209 20.40 3.16 -26.67
C LYS A 209 19.00 3.72 -26.96
N ILE A 210 18.68 4.05 -28.22
CA ILE A 210 17.35 4.54 -28.61
C ILE A 210 16.32 3.41 -28.47
N GLU A 211 16.66 2.19 -28.89
CA GLU A 211 15.77 1.05 -28.75
C GLU A 211 15.47 0.74 -27.27
N ARG A 212 16.49 0.78 -26.40
CA ARG A 212 16.29 0.65 -24.95
C ARG A 212 15.39 1.74 -24.38
N LEU A 213 15.53 2.97 -24.86
CA LEU A 213 14.67 4.08 -24.44
C LEU A 213 13.22 3.89 -24.93
N LYS A 214 13.01 3.45 -26.18
CA LYS A 214 11.67 3.08 -26.69
C LYS A 214 11.01 1.99 -25.84
N ASN A 215 11.72 0.91 -25.56
CA ASN A 215 11.23 -0.18 -24.73
C ASN A 215 10.88 0.28 -23.31
N SER A 216 11.62 1.26 -22.76
CA SER A 216 11.29 1.84 -21.45
C SER A 216 10.00 2.67 -21.45
N VAL A 217 9.68 3.35 -22.55
CA VAL A 217 8.41 4.09 -22.68
C VAL A 217 7.24 3.13 -22.69
N GLU A 218 7.33 2.05 -23.48
CA GLU A 218 6.31 1.00 -23.49
C GLU A 218 6.15 0.37 -22.10
N ALA A 219 7.27 0.12 -21.41
CA ALA A 219 7.23 -0.43 -20.07
C ALA A 219 6.61 0.53 -19.03
N LEU A 220 6.87 1.84 -19.14
CA LEU A 220 6.23 2.86 -18.30
C LEU A 220 4.71 2.92 -18.55
N ASP A 221 4.27 2.80 -19.79
CA ASP A 221 2.84 2.82 -20.14
C ASP A 221 2.11 1.58 -19.58
N ASN A 222 2.72 0.40 -19.73
CA ASN A 222 2.23 -0.84 -19.14
C ASN A 222 2.14 -0.76 -17.60
N LEU A 223 3.17 -0.20 -16.97
CA LEU A 223 3.21 0.04 -15.53
C LEU A 223 2.11 1.03 -15.09
N GLN A 224 1.86 2.10 -15.84
CA GLN A 224 0.80 3.06 -15.53
C GLN A 224 -0.60 2.41 -15.57
N LYS A 225 -0.88 1.62 -16.61
CA LYS A 225 -2.12 0.84 -16.73
C LYS A 225 -2.28 -0.10 -15.55
N TYR A 226 -1.19 -0.76 -15.18
CA TYR A 226 -1.16 -1.74 -14.10
C TYR A 226 -1.42 -1.11 -12.71
N ILE A 227 -0.73 0.00 -12.38
CA ILE A 227 -0.98 0.80 -11.17
C ILE A 227 -2.47 1.19 -11.10
N SER A 228 -3.04 1.64 -12.21
CA SER A 228 -4.45 2.08 -12.27
C SER A 228 -5.42 0.95 -11.96
N ILE A 229 -5.15 -0.27 -12.44
CA ILE A 229 -5.97 -1.46 -12.16
C ILE A 229 -5.88 -1.83 -10.67
N LEU A 230 -4.68 -1.87 -10.11
CA LEU A 230 -4.50 -2.24 -8.70
C LEU A 230 -5.11 -1.24 -7.74
N ILE A 231 -4.96 0.06 -7.98
CA ILE A 231 -5.59 1.10 -7.16
C ILE A 231 -7.11 0.94 -7.20
N LYS A 232 -7.69 0.71 -8.39
CA LYS A 232 -9.13 0.50 -8.51
C LYS A 232 -9.59 -0.75 -7.76
N ASN A 233 -8.88 -1.87 -7.91
CA ASN A 233 -9.16 -3.10 -7.20
C ASN A 233 -9.09 -2.86 -5.67
N HIS A 234 -8.04 -2.19 -5.22
CA HIS A 234 -7.86 -1.81 -3.84
C HIS A 234 -9.02 -0.96 -3.29
N ASP A 235 -9.40 0.13 -3.98
CA ASP A 235 -10.50 1.00 -3.58
C ASP A 235 -11.82 0.23 -3.46
N ASP A 236 -12.10 -0.67 -4.41
CA ASP A 236 -13.29 -1.52 -4.37
C ASP A 236 -13.28 -2.44 -3.13
N TRP A 237 -12.13 -3.04 -2.79
CA TRP A 237 -11.99 -3.88 -1.59
C TRP A 237 -12.02 -3.09 -0.28
N GLN A 238 -11.48 -1.87 -0.26
CA GLN A 238 -11.56 -0.99 0.90
C GLN A 238 -13.01 -0.63 1.23
N LEU A 239 -13.84 -0.39 0.21
CA LEU A 239 -15.27 -0.14 0.39
C LEU A 239 -16.00 -1.39 0.92
N ILE A 240 -15.65 -2.58 0.43
CA ILE A 240 -16.16 -3.86 0.95
C ILE A 240 -15.78 -4.05 2.43
N ASP A 241 -14.51 -3.82 2.78
CA ASP A 241 -14.02 -3.95 4.16
C ASP A 241 -14.73 -2.98 5.11
N LEU A 242 -14.97 -1.74 4.68
CA LEU A 242 -15.72 -0.75 5.47
C LEU A 242 -17.13 -1.25 5.79
N ASN A 243 -17.89 -1.70 4.78
CA ASN A 243 -19.24 -2.23 4.97
C ASN A 243 -19.25 -3.44 5.92
N LEU A 244 -18.28 -4.34 5.74
CA LEU A 244 -18.12 -5.51 6.61
C LEU A 244 -17.84 -5.12 8.07
N ARG A 245 -17.01 -4.09 8.33
CA ARG A 245 -16.74 -3.60 9.69
C ARG A 245 -17.98 -2.98 10.34
N LEU A 246 -18.79 -2.25 9.57
CA LEU A 246 -20.04 -1.66 10.06
C LEU A 246 -21.01 -2.74 10.54
N ILE A 247 -21.19 -3.80 9.75
CA ILE A 247 -21.98 -4.97 10.15
C ILE A 247 -21.38 -5.65 11.37
N GLU A 248 -20.06 -5.87 11.39
CA GLU A 248 -19.37 -6.54 12.49
C GLU A 248 -19.56 -5.80 13.83
N ALA A 249 -19.67 -4.47 13.82
CA ALA A 249 -19.91 -3.67 15.02
C ALA A 249 -21.32 -3.87 15.63
N THR A 250 -22.30 -4.30 14.84
CA THR A 250 -23.71 -4.43 15.27
C THR A 250 -24.17 -5.88 15.38
N ILE A 251 -23.49 -6.81 14.68
CA ILE A 251 -23.91 -8.22 14.52
C ILE A 251 -24.14 -8.97 15.83
N ASP A 252 -23.49 -8.56 16.92
CA ASP A 252 -23.64 -9.20 18.22
C ASP A 252 -24.99 -8.89 18.90
N ARG A 253 -25.62 -7.76 18.57
CA ARG A 253 -26.93 -7.34 19.11
C ARG A 253 -28.09 -7.90 18.28
N ASP A 254 -28.03 -7.70 16.96
CA ASP A 254 -28.99 -8.18 15.97
C ASP A 254 -28.29 -8.34 14.60
N TYR A 255 -29.01 -8.75 13.56
CA TYR A 255 -28.47 -8.90 12.20
C TYR A 255 -29.20 -8.03 11.18
N LEU A 256 -29.94 -7.00 11.61
CA LEU A 256 -30.76 -6.18 10.71
C LEU A 256 -29.88 -5.41 9.71
N GLU A 257 -28.75 -4.87 10.17
CA GLU A 257 -27.78 -4.19 9.31
C GLU A 257 -27.24 -5.13 8.23
N LEU A 258 -26.96 -6.39 8.60
CA LEU A 258 -26.52 -7.41 7.64
C LEU A 258 -27.62 -7.72 6.63
N GLU A 259 -28.86 -7.96 7.09
CA GLU A 259 -29.99 -8.28 6.21
C GLU A 259 -30.28 -7.16 5.20
N GLN A 260 -30.24 -5.90 5.66
CA GLN A 260 -30.48 -4.72 4.81
C GLN A 260 -29.37 -4.50 3.78
N SER A 261 -28.11 -4.71 4.17
CA SER A 261 -26.94 -4.46 3.30
C SER A 261 -26.53 -5.67 2.47
N TRP A 262 -27.08 -6.87 2.72
CA TRP A 262 -26.59 -8.12 2.14
C TRP A 262 -26.61 -8.12 0.60
N ILE A 263 -27.69 -7.63 -0.01
CA ILE A 263 -27.84 -7.64 -1.48
C ILE A 263 -26.72 -6.82 -2.14
N ASP A 264 -26.48 -5.60 -1.63
CA ASP A 264 -25.46 -4.71 -2.17
C ASP A 264 -24.05 -5.25 -1.91
N LEU A 265 -23.78 -5.71 -0.67
CA LEU A 265 -22.49 -6.29 -0.30
C LEU A 265 -22.16 -7.54 -1.15
N LYS A 266 -23.15 -8.41 -1.37
CA LYS A 266 -23.01 -9.58 -2.23
C LYS A 266 -22.69 -9.19 -3.66
N ALA A 267 -23.43 -8.24 -4.24
CA ALA A 267 -23.19 -7.77 -5.60
C ALA A 267 -21.78 -7.18 -5.77
N MET A 268 -21.30 -6.41 -4.78
CA MET A 268 -19.93 -5.87 -4.77
C MET A 268 -18.88 -6.98 -4.78
N ILE A 269 -19.01 -7.98 -3.90
CA ILE A 269 -18.05 -9.09 -3.80
C ILE A 269 -18.12 -10.00 -5.02
N GLU A 270 -19.31 -10.27 -5.57
CA GLU A 270 -19.47 -11.06 -6.80
C GLU A 270 -18.81 -10.37 -7.99
N LYS A 271 -18.94 -9.04 -8.11
CA LYS A 271 -18.20 -8.25 -9.11
C LYS A 271 -16.69 -8.42 -8.96
N GLN A 272 -16.15 -8.38 -7.73
CA GLN A 272 -14.72 -8.59 -7.49
C GLN A 272 -14.27 -10.02 -7.79
N CYS A 273 -15.12 -11.02 -7.49
CA CYS A 273 -14.84 -12.40 -7.80
C CYS A 273 -14.90 -12.69 -9.31
N GLY A 274 -15.68 -11.92 -10.09
CA GLY A 274 -15.81 -12.04 -11.54
C GLY A 274 -16.04 -13.48 -12.01
N ASN A 275 -15.21 -13.94 -12.96
CA ASN A 275 -15.12 -15.35 -13.35
C ASN A 275 -13.83 -16.03 -12.82
N SER A 276 -13.22 -15.47 -11.78
CA SER A 276 -11.99 -16.03 -11.23
C SER A 276 -12.19 -17.46 -10.74
N GLU A 277 -11.37 -18.36 -11.26
CA GLU A 277 -11.30 -19.76 -10.82
C GLU A 277 -10.34 -19.95 -9.63
N GLU A 278 -9.70 -18.88 -9.15
CA GLU A 278 -8.79 -18.95 -8.02
C GLU A 278 -9.50 -19.40 -6.74
N ASN A 279 -8.80 -20.20 -5.93
CA ASN A 279 -9.33 -20.79 -4.71
C ASN A 279 -9.96 -19.75 -3.76
N TRP A 280 -9.39 -18.55 -3.64
CA TRP A 280 -9.92 -17.50 -2.77
C TRP A 280 -11.34 -17.08 -3.19
N ALA A 281 -11.60 -16.96 -4.49
CA ALA A 281 -12.88 -16.52 -5.03
C ALA A 281 -13.94 -17.61 -4.83
N GLN A 282 -13.58 -18.87 -5.09
CA GLN A 282 -14.47 -20.02 -4.88
C GLN A 282 -14.87 -20.14 -3.41
N PHE A 283 -13.88 -20.07 -2.53
CA PHE A 283 -14.09 -20.12 -1.08
C PHE A 283 -14.92 -18.93 -0.59
N LEU A 284 -14.69 -17.71 -1.07
CA LEU A 284 -15.49 -16.56 -0.66
C LEU A 284 -16.95 -16.69 -1.11
N ARG A 285 -17.20 -17.18 -2.34
CA ARG A 285 -18.56 -17.47 -2.82
C ARG A 285 -19.25 -18.54 -1.99
N GLN A 286 -18.52 -19.57 -1.56
CA GLN A 286 -19.08 -20.63 -0.71
C GLN A 286 -19.50 -20.11 0.67
N ASP A 287 -18.67 -19.26 1.29
CA ASP A 287 -19.02 -18.63 2.56
C ASP A 287 -20.21 -17.67 2.38
N GLY A 288 -20.27 -16.94 1.26
CA GLY A 288 -21.41 -16.08 0.93
C GLY A 288 -22.71 -16.85 0.76
N LYS A 289 -22.71 -17.98 0.03
CA LYS A 289 -23.87 -18.88 -0.08
C LYS A 289 -24.31 -19.44 1.27
N SER A 290 -23.34 -19.79 2.12
CA SER A 290 -23.62 -20.30 3.46
C SER A 290 -24.27 -19.24 4.35
N LEU A 291 -23.81 -17.99 4.25
CA LEU A 291 -24.38 -16.85 4.94
C LEU A 291 -25.79 -16.52 4.45
N GLU A 292 -25.98 -16.47 3.13
CA GLU A 292 -27.29 -16.27 2.49
C GLU A 292 -28.30 -17.34 2.93
N THR A 293 -27.89 -18.61 2.93
CA THR A 293 -28.73 -19.71 3.43
C THR A 293 -29.08 -19.51 4.90
N ALA A 294 -28.15 -19.04 5.74
CA ALA A 294 -28.41 -18.79 7.15
C ALA A 294 -29.35 -17.59 7.38
N LEU A 295 -29.30 -16.57 6.52
CA LEU A 295 -30.17 -15.39 6.59
C LEU A 295 -31.62 -15.70 6.20
N PHE A 296 -31.85 -16.53 5.19
CA PHE A 296 -33.18 -16.72 4.61
C PHE A 296 -33.87 -18.05 4.97
N VAL A 297 -33.28 -18.88 5.84
CA VAL A 297 -33.94 -20.12 6.30
C VAL A 297 -35.06 -19.84 7.30
N GLU A 298 -36.15 -20.62 7.23
CA GLU A 298 -37.19 -20.60 8.26
C GLU A 298 -36.61 -21.00 9.63
N ASN A 299 -36.98 -20.26 10.69
CA ASN A 299 -36.38 -20.34 12.04
C ASN A 299 -34.91 -19.89 12.10
N GLN A 300 -34.66 -18.63 11.73
CA GLN A 300 -33.35 -17.98 11.78
C GLN A 300 -32.66 -18.22 13.14
N ASN A 301 -31.43 -18.76 13.07
CA ASN A 301 -30.58 -18.97 14.24
C ASN A 301 -29.47 -17.92 14.24
N LEU A 302 -29.56 -16.97 15.18
CA LEU A 302 -28.62 -15.85 15.31
C LEU A 302 -27.16 -16.33 15.42
N ASP A 303 -26.88 -17.40 16.16
CA ASP A 303 -25.52 -17.92 16.31
C ASP A 303 -24.99 -18.55 15.02
N ARG A 304 -25.86 -19.13 14.20
CA ARG A 304 -25.49 -19.61 12.86
C ARG A 304 -25.17 -18.44 11.94
N ILE A 305 -26.00 -17.40 11.91
CA ILE A 305 -25.77 -16.18 11.11
C ILE A 305 -24.43 -15.54 11.50
N LYS A 306 -24.21 -15.32 12.81
CA LYS A 306 -22.95 -14.77 13.35
C LYS A 306 -21.72 -15.57 12.92
N ARG A 307 -21.78 -16.91 13.01
CA ARG A 307 -20.66 -17.78 12.61
C ARG A 307 -20.38 -17.70 11.11
N CYS A 308 -21.42 -17.78 10.27
CA CYS A 308 -21.27 -17.66 8.82
C CYS A 308 -20.73 -16.28 8.42
N PHE A 309 -21.24 -15.20 9.03
CA PHE A 309 -20.75 -13.85 8.81
C PHE A 309 -19.28 -13.70 9.19
N ARG A 310 -18.86 -14.16 10.38
CA ARG A 310 -17.46 -14.10 10.80
C ARG A 310 -16.51 -14.86 9.88
N SER A 311 -16.93 -16.03 9.35
CA SER A 311 -16.15 -16.76 8.34
C SER A 311 -15.98 -15.94 7.07
N TYR A 312 -17.09 -15.42 6.53
CA TYR A 312 -17.12 -14.60 5.33
C TYR A 312 -16.25 -13.34 5.47
N ARG A 313 -16.45 -12.59 6.57
CA ARG A 313 -15.66 -11.42 6.97
C ARG A 313 -14.18 -11.74 6.99
N ARG A 314 -13.76 -12.81 7.67
CA ARG A 314 -12.36 -13.18 7.80
C ARG A 314 -11.73 -13.50 6.44
N ARG A 315 -12.46 -14.22 5.58
CA ARG A 315 -11.99 -14.56 4.24
C ARG A 315 -11.84 -13.33 3.35
N ALA A 316 -12.82 -12.43 3.36
CA ALA A 316 -12.74 -11.15 2.67
C ALA A 316 -11.57 -10.29 3.18
N SER A 317 -11.38 -10.20 4.51
CA SER A 317 -10.26 -9.46 5.12
C SER A 317 -8.90 -9.98 4.66
N ASN A 318 -8.74 -11.31 4.67
CA ASN A 318 -7.49 -11.95 4.27
C ASN A 318 -7.18 -11.69 2.79
N TYR A 319 -8.19 -11.67 1.92
CA TYR A 319 -7.98 -11.34 0.53
C TYR A 319 -7.70 -9.85 0.32
N PHE A 320 -8.42 -8.96 1.00
CA PHE A 320 -8.12 -7.53 0.96
C PHE A 320 -6.68 -7.24 1.40
N TYR A 321 -6.21 -7.92 2.45
CA TYR A 321 -4.81 -7.85 2.86
C TYR A 321 -3.83 -8.26 1.75
N LYS A 322 -4.16 -9.29 0.96
CA LYS A 322 -3.35 -9.66 -0.22
C LYS A 322 -3.35 -8.55 -1.29
N VAL A 323 -4.52 -7.96 -1.58
CA VAL A 323 -4.63 -6.85 -2.55
C VAL A 323 -3.78 -5.66 -2.11
N ASP A 324 -3.80 -5.33 -0.82
CA ASP A 324 -2.96 -4.30 -0.23
C ASP A 324 -1.46 -4.65 -0.36
N GLN A 325 -1.07 -5.90 -0.06
CA GLN A 325 0.31 -6.36 -0.28
C GLN A 325 0.76 -6.28 -1.74
N ASP A 326 -0.09 -6.64 -2.70
CA ASP A 326 0.24 -6.60 -4.13
C ASP A 326 0.46 -5.15 -4.60
N LEU A 327 -0.39 -4.23 -4.16
CA LEU A 327 -0.22 -2.80 -4.41
C LEU A 327 1.06 -2.25 -3.75
N LEU A 328 1.36 -2.67 -2.52
CA LEU A 328 2.57 -2.28 -1.80
C LEU A 328 3.85 -2.80 -2.47
N ARG A 329 3.85 -4.04 -2.96
CA ARG A 329 4.99 -4.62 -3.69
C ARG A 329 5.27 -3.87 -4.98
N LEU A 330 4.24 -3.45 -5.70
CA LEU A 330 4.43 -2.64 -6.90
C LEU A 330 5.18 -1.35 -6.60
N PHE A 331 4.90 -0.70 -5.47
CA PHE A 331 5.63 0.50 -5.07
C PHE A 331 7.09 0.21 -4.69
N GLU A 332 7.43 -0.98 -4.21
CA GLU A 332 8.83 -1.39 -4.05
C GLU A 332 9.49 -1.65 -5.41
N ASP A 333 8.77 -2.22 -6.38
CA ASP A 333 9.31 -2.45 -7.72
C ASP A 333 9.57 -1.13 -8.48
N LEU A 334 8.87 -0.05 -8.14
CA LEU A 334 9.21 1.31 -8.61
C LEU A 334 10.57 1.79 -8.11
N ARG A 335 11.09 1.25 -7.00
CA ARG A 335 12.40 1.65 -6.45
C ARG A 335 13.56 1.37 -7.41
N VAL A 336 13.38 0.39 -8.30
CA VAL A 336 14.38 0.03 -9.32
C VAL A 336 14.65 1.21 -10.29
N VAL A 337 13.74 2.18 -10.40
CA VAL A 337 13.90 3.35 -11.27
C VAL A 337 14.55 4.55 -10.57
N ASP A 338 14.71 4.51 -9.25
CA ASP A 338 15.20 5.66 -8.46
C ASP A 338 16.63 6.06 -8.81
N GLU A 339 17.55 5.10 -8.83
CA GLU A 339 18.98 5.37 -9.05
C GLU A 339 19.20 6.02 -10.43
N PRO A 340 18.68 5.46 -11.54
CA PRO A 340 18.78 6.11 -12.84
C PRO A 340 18.11 7.48 -12.90
N LEU A 341 16.95 7.64 -12.26
CA LEU A 341 16.22 8.91 -12.23
C LEU A 341 16.97 9.98 -11.43
N THR A 342 17.57 9.58 -10.30
CA THR A 342 18.44 10.43 -9.48
C THR A 342 19.64 10.90 -10.30
N CYS A 343 20.30 9.99 -11.01
CA CYS A 343 21.42 10.32 -11.89
C CYS A 343 21.03 11.38 -12.94
N ILE A 344 19.89 11.20 -13.63
CA ILE A 344 19.36 12.19 -14.59
C ILE A 344 19.13 13.55 -13.90
N ILE A 345 18.51 13.57 -12.72
CA ILE A 345 18.22 14.81 -11.98
C ILE A 345 19.52 15.50 -11.54
N GLU A 346 20.50 14.75 -11.03
CA GLU A 346 21.79 15.28 -10.63
C GLU A 346 22.53 15.91 -11.81
N MET A 347 22.54 15.25 -12.98
CA MET A 347 23.12 15.82 -14.20
C MET A 347 22.47 17.15 -14.57
N ILE A 348 21.14 17.24 -14.50
CA ILE A 348 20.40 18.48 -14.79
C ILE A 348 20.67 19.59 -13.76
N VAL A 349 20.92 19.23 -12.49
CA VAL A 349 21.12 20.21 -11.40
C VAL A 349 22.56 20.71 -11.31
N TYR A 350 23.55 19.83 -11.48
CA TYR A 350 24.96 20.17 -11.28
C TYR A 350 25.62 20.86 -12.48
N ASP A 351 25.30 20.49 -13.72
CA ASP A 351 25.90 21.14 -14.90
C ASP A 351 25.25 22.47 -15.27
N GLY A 352 24.06 22.76 -14.73
CA GLY A 352 23.48 24.11 -14.75
C GLY A 352 24.33 25.15 -14.01
N ILE A 353 25.25 24.76 -13.12
CA ILE A 353 26.13 25.70 -12.39
C ILE A 353 27.40 26.03 -13.20
N LYS A 354 27.82 25.17 -14.14
CA LYS A 354 28.98 25.46 -15.00
C LYS A 354 28.66 26.47 -16.11
N PHE A 355 27.43 26.52 -16.61
CA PHE A 355 27.03 27.41 -17.70
C PHE A 355 26.61 28.84 -17.28
N PHE A 356 26.61 29.15 -15.98
CA PHE A 356 26.31 30.52 -15.47
C PHE A 356 27.54 31.26 -14.93
N ASN A 357 28.75 30.68 -15.04
CA ASN A 357 30.00 31.27 -14.53
C ASN A 357 31.04 31.56 -15.63
N ASP A 358 30.71 31.36 -16.90
CA ASP A 358 31.45 31.88 -18.06
C ASP A 358 30.58 32.89 -18.81
#